data_AF-A0A371KXU4-F1
#
_entry.id   AF-A0A371KXU4-F1
#
_cell.length_a   1.000
_cell.length_b   1.000
_cell.length_c   1.000
_cell.angle_alpha   90.00
_cell.angle_beta   90.00
_cell.angle_gamma   90.00
#
_symmetry.space_group_name_H-M   'P 1'
#
loop_
_entity.id
_entity.type
_entity.pdbx_description
1 polymer ?
#
loop_
_entity_poly.entity_id
_entity_poly.type
_entity_poly.pdbx_seq_one_letter_code
_entity_poly.pdbx_strand_id
1 'polypeptide(L)' 'RYDIPTEKAPKLLLKGSGDLKGSSVGYKEIEFIFLENKKENIYFSDGLNLIPSD' A
#
# COMPACT_ATOMS: atom_id res chain seq x y z
N ARG A 1 8.81 -12.61 -4.79
CA ARG A 1 9.50 -11.52 -5.53
C ARG A 1 9.02 -11.57 -6.97
N TYR A 2 8.95 -10.42 -7.64
CA TYR A 2 8.38 -10.29 -8.97
C TYR A 2 9.44 -9.77 -9.95
N ASP A 3 9.31 -10.15 -11.22
CA ASP A 3 9.97 -9.47 -12.32
C ASP A 3 9.13 -8.26 -12.71
N ILE A 4 9.63 -7.05 -12.42
CA ILE A 4 8.88 -5.80 -12.60
C ILE A 4 9.36 -5.17 -13.91
N PRO A 5 8.51 -5.03 -14.94
CA PRO A 5 8.92 -4.63 -16.29
C PRO A 5 9.11 -3.11 -16.42
N THR A 6 9.82 -2.50 -15.47
CA THR A 6 10.18 -1.09 -15.52
C THR A 6 11.42 -0.81 -14.68
N GLU A 7 12.27 0.10 -15.16
CA GLU A 7 13.46 0.56 -14.43
C GLU A 7 13.17 1.81 -13.57
N LYS A 8 11.93 2.32 -13.59
CA LYS A 8 11.55 3.49 -12.80
C LYS A 8 11.54 3.16 -11.31
N ALA A 9 12.11 4.03 -10.50
CA ALA A 9 12.02 3.92 -9.05
C ALA A 9 10.56 4.12 -8.59
N PRO A 10 10.06 3.31 -7.64
CA PRO A 10 8.70 3.45 -7.16
C PRO A 10 8.56 4.64 -6.20
N LYS A 11 7.35 5.19 -6.12
CA LYS A 11 6.90 6.03 -5.00
C LYS A 11 6.36 5.12 -3.90
N LEU A 12 6.72 5.39 -2.65
CA LEU A 12 6.11 4.74 -1.49
C LEU A 12 4.91 5.57 -1.02
N LEU A 13 3.73 4.98 -1.02
CA LEU A 13 2.50 5.58 -0.49
C LEU A 13 2.09 4.82 0.76
N LEU A 14 1.92 5.54 1.87
CA LEU A 14 1.44 4.98 3.13
C LEU A 14 -0.02 5.39 3.31
N LYS A 15 -0.91 4.39 3.44
CA LYS A 15 -2.35 4.57 3.67
C LYS A 15 -2.71 3.96 5.01
N GLY A 16 -3.65 4.57 5.72
CA GLY A 16 -4.15 3.99 6.95
C GLY A 16 -5.38 4.71 7.47
N SER A 17 -6.09 4.03 8.36
CA SER A 17 -7.26 4.56 9.05
C SER A 17 -7.13 4.38 10.57
N GLY A 18 -8.00 5.08 11.31
CA GLY A 18 -7.98 5.13 12.77
C GLY A 18 -7.42 6.45 13.30
N ASP A 19 -7.28 6.53 14.63
CA ASP A 19 -6.64 7.68 15.27
C ASP A 19 -5.14 7.70 14.95
N LEU A 20 -4.61 8.88 14.62
CA LEU A 20 -3.18 9.13 14.41
C LEU A 20 -2.35 8.75 15.64
N LYS A 21 -2.92 8.88 16.84
CA LYS A 21 -2.29 8.46 18.10
C LYS A 21 -2.27 6.93 18.29
N GLY A 22 -2.96 6.20 17.42
CA GLY A 22 -3.11 4.76 17.47
C GLY A 22 -4.55 4.35 17.78
N SER A 23 -5.07 3.44 16.98
CA SER A 23 -6.30 2.68 17.25
C SER A 23 -5.96 1.19 17.22
N SER A 24 -6.63 0.40 18.06
CA SER A 24 -6.50 -1.08 18.01
C SER A 24 -7.27 -1.69 16.83
N VAL A 25 -8.16 -0.91 16.21
CA VAL A 25 -8.95 -1.30 15.03
C VAL A 25 -8.64 -0.35 13.88
N GLY A 26 -8.45 -0.89 12.69
CA GLY A 26 -8.17 -0.13 11.48
C GLY A 26 -7.25 -0.88 10.53
N TYR A 27 -6.91 -0.24 9.41
CA TYR A 27 -5.99 -0.81 8.43
C TYR A 27 -4.75 0.06 8.29
N LYS A 28 -3.64 -0.60 7.96
CA LYS A 28 -2.41 0.03 7.47
C LYS A 28 -2.05 -0.65 6.17
N GLU A 29 -1.86 0.13 5.12
CA GLU A 29 -1.52 -0.33 3.79
C GLU A 29 -0.35 0.47 3.26
N ILE A 30 0.54 -0.19 2.53
CA ILE A 30 1.65 0.41 1.82
C ILE A 30 1.52 0.08 0.34
N GLU A 31 1.89 1.02 -0.52
CA GLU A 31 1.97 0.79 -1.95
C GLU A 31 3.33 1.25 -2.48
N PHE A 32 3.94 0.41 -3.30
CA PHE A 32 5.07 0.76 -4.15
C PHE A 32 4.54 1.01 -5.57
N ILE A 33 4.45 2.27 -5.97
CA ILE A 33 3.89 2.69 -7.26
C ILE A 33 5.03 2.99 -8.22
N PHE A 34 5.26 2.11 -9.20
CA PHE A 34 6.32 2.27 -10.22
C PHE A 34 5.85 3.13 -11.39
N LEU A 35 4.59 2.95 -11.79
CA LEU A 35 3.97 3.69 -12.88
C LEU A 35 2.49 3.86 -12.59
N GLU A 36 1.98 5.08 -12.73
CA GLU A 36 0.55 5.37 -12.61
C GLU A 36 0.14 6.38 -13.70
N ASN A 37 -0.66 5.96 -14.66
CA ASN A 37 -1.22 6.81 -15.71
C ASN A 37 -2.47 6.17 -16.35
N LYS A 38 -3.10 6.88 -17.30
CA LYS A 38 -4.35 6.42 -17.94
C LYS A 38 -4.20 5.13 -18.77
N LYS A 39 -3.00 4.77 -19.21
CA LYS A 39 -2.74 3.62 -20.10
C LYS A 39 -2.19 2.40 -19.36
N GLU A 40 -1.39 2.62 -18.32
CA GLU A 40 -0.68 1.56 -17.62
C GLU A 40 -0.49 1.93 -16.14
N ASN A 41 -0.67 0.93 -15.28
CA ASN A 41 -0.46 1.03 -13.84
C ASN A 41 0.34 -0.20 -13.37
N ILE A 42 1.50 0.05 -12.75
CA ILE A 42 2.36 -0.99 -12.18
C ILE A 42 2.59 -0.61 -10.72
N TYR A 43 2.02 -1.39 -9.82
CA TYR A 43 2.15 -1.20 -8.39
C TYR A 43 2.12 -2.52 -7.63
N PHE A 44 2.64 -2.49 -6.41
CA PHE A 44 2.51 -3.56 -5.43
C PHE A 44 1.89 -2.98 -4.18
N SER A 45 0.85 -3.62 -3.65
CA SER A 45 0.20 -3.24 -2.39
C SER A 45 0.36 -4.35 -1.37
N ASP A 46 0.63 -3.98 -0.13
CA ASP A 46 0.63 -4.88 1.02
C ASP A 46 -0.03 -4.17 2.19
N GLY A 47 -0.69 -4.92 3.06
CA GLY A 47 -1.47 -4.32 4.13
C GLY A 47 -1.82 -5.28 5.24
N LEU A 48 -2.07 -4.69 6.40
CA LEU A 48 -2.50 -5.38 7.60
C LEU A 48 -3.78 -4.73 8.11
N ASN A 49 -4.82 -5.57 8.28
CA ASN A 49 -6.11 -5.16 8.81
C ASN A 49 -6.25 -5.69 10.24
N LEU A 50 -6.41 -4.79 11.20
CA LEU A 50 -6.61 -5.12 12.60
C LEU A 50 -8.11 -5.05 12.90
N ILE A 51 -8.69 -6.22 13.14
CA ILE A 51 -10.07 -6.38 13.62
C ILE A 51 -10.05 -7.12 14.95
N PRO A 52 -11.06 -6.90 15.83
CA PRO A 52 -11.21 -7.71 17.02
C PRO A 52 -11.31 -9.20 16.68
N SER A 53 -10.81 -10.06 17.57
CA SER A 53 -11.11 -11.49 17.52
C SER A 53 -12.55 -11.73 17.97
N ASP A 54 -13.17 -12.79 17.44
CA ASP A 54 -14.44 -13.32 17.94
C ASP A 54 -14.33 -13.87 19.38
#